data_AF-A0A8H5BAZ9-F1
#
_entry.id   AF-A0A8H5BAZ9-F1
#
_cell.length_a   1.000
_cell.length_b   1.000
_cell.length_c   1.000
_cell.angle_alpha   90.00
_cell.angle_beta   90.00
_cell.angle_gamma   90.00
#
_symmetry.space_group_name_H-M   'P 1'
#
loop_
_entity.id
_entity.type
_entity.pdbx_description
1 polymer ?
#
loop_
_entity_poly.entity_id
_entity_poly.type
_entity_poly.pdbx_seq_one_letter_code
_entity_poly.pdbx_strand_id
1 'polypeptide(L)'
;MDVEATKDVLGWWYEKRKKFPTLYRMALDYLTIPATSTDVERVFSRGRFLLPYVRNRLSADSTRALICLGQWSLMGLIHDEDVLAVAKLPEVEDPEQEAEDIDKQNIYSELSQDKYSSRLSLGIRYDNP
;
A
#
# COMPACT_ATOMS: atom_id res chain seq x y z
N MET A 1 -45.77 9.50 12.23
CA MET A 1 -44.63 8.57 12.23
C MET A 1 -43.98 8.68 13.60
N ASP A 2 -44.01 7.62 14.39
CA ASP A 2 -43.30 7.61 15.67
C ASP A 2 -41.80 7.49 15.38
N VAL A 3 -41.06 8.56 15.68
CA VAL A 3 -39.60 8.59 15.54
C VAL A 3 -39.01 8.03 16.82
N GLU A 4 -38.53 6.79 16.77
CA GLU A 4 -37.78 6.20 17.88
C GLU A 4 -36.35 6.78 17.88
N ALA A 5 -36.02 7.57 18.90
CA ALA A 5 -34.69 8.14 19.05
C ALA A 5 -33.71 7.06 19.52
N THR A 6 -32.83 6.61 18.62
CA THR A 6 -31.72 5.70 18.96
C THR A 6 -30.39 6.44 18.94
N LYS A 7 -29.54 6.16 19.94
CA LYS A 7 -28.17 6.70 20.04
C LYS A 7 -27.18 5.93 19.15
N ASP A 8 -27.47 4.67 18.87
CA ASP A 8 -26.70 3.81 17.98
C ASP A 8 -27.61 3.24 16.90
N VAL A 9 -27.58 3.86 15.73
CA VAL A 9 -28.41 3.48 14.58
C VAL A 9 -27.93 2.16 13.98
N LEU A 10 -26.61 1.89 13.97
CA LEU A 10 -26.03 0.66 13.42
C LEU A 10 -26.36 -0.54 14.31
N GLY A 11 -26.20 -0.39 15.63
CA GLY A 11 -26.58 -1.40 16.61
C GLY A 11 -28.07 -1.72 16.56
N TRP A 12 -28.92 -0.70 16.41
CA TRP A 12 -30.37 -0.90 16.24
C TRP A 12 -30.66 -1.76 15.02
N TRP A 13 -30.09 -1.45 13.85
CA TRP A 13 -30.28 -2.27 12.64
C TRP A 13 -29.73 -3.69 12.81
N TYR A 14 -28.59 -3.86 13.49
CA TYR A 14 -27.98 -5.16 13.77
C TYR A 14 -28.88 -6.10 14.58
N GLU A 15 -29.60 -5.57 15.57
CA GLU A 15 -30.58 -6.35 16.34
C GLU A 15 -31.76 -6.81 15.48
N LYS A 16 -32.21 -5.98 14.54
CA LYS A 16 -33.38 -6.26 13.69
C LYS A 16 -33.05 -7.08 12.45
N ARG A 17 -31.79 -7.52 12.27
CA ARG A 17 -31.34 -8.34 11.13
C ARG A 17 -32.18 -9.59 10.89
N LYS A 18 -32.70 -10.23 11.95
CA LYS A 18 -33.56 -11.43 11.84
C LYS A 18 -34.94 -11.08 11.28
N LYS A 19 -35.46 -9.90 11.61
CA LYS A 19 -36.78 -9.42 11.18
C LYS A 19 -36.72 -8.82 9.77
N PHE A 20 -35.61 -8.16 9.43
CA PHE A 20 -35.44 -7.46 8.16
C PHE A 20 -34.06 -7.76 7.52
N PRO A 21 -33.81 -8.99 7.04
CA PRO A 21 -32.48 -9.42 6.60
C PRO A 21 -31.91 -8.63 5.43
N THR A 22 -32.74 -8.30 4.43
CA THR A 22 -32.30 -7.54 3.24
C THR A 22 -32.18 -6.05 3.53
N LEU A 23 -33.13 -5.49 4.28
CA LEU A 23 -33.15 -4.05 4.59
C LEU A 23 -32.04 -3.67 5.57
N TYR A 24 -31.73 -4.54 6.54
CA TYR A 24 -30.58 -4.39 7.42
C TYR A 24 -29.28 -4.21 6.65
N ARG A 25 -29.06 -5.04 5.62
CA ARG A 25 -27.83 -4.97 4.82
C ARG A 25 -27.71 -3.65 4.07
N MET A 26 -28.79 -3.21 3.41
CA MET A 26 -28.82 -1.89 2.77
C MET A 26 -28.60 -0.76 3.80
N ALA A 27 -29.25 -0.83 4.96
CA ALA A 27 -29.09 0.17 6.00
C ALA A 27 -27.63 0.28 6.47
N LEU A 28 -26.93 -0.84 6.66
CA LEU A 28 -25.49 -0.80 6.94
C LEU A 28 -24.72 -0.16 5.80
N ASP A 29 -24.94 -0.60 4.55
CA ASP A 29 -24.21 -0.08 3.39
C ASP A 29 -24.29 1.45 3.29
N TYR A 30 -25.44 2.06 3.61
CA TYR A 30 -25.60 3.52 3.62
C TYR A 30 -25.09 4.19 4.90
N LEU A 31 -25.38 3.63 6.07
CA LEU A 31 -25.09 4.28 7.34
C LEU A 31 -23.61 4.18 7.75
N THR A 32 -22.86 3.23 7.18
CA THR A 32 -21.41 3.13 7.44
C THR A 32 -20.57 4.09 6.61
N ILE A 33 -21.17 4.75 5.60
CA ILE A 33 -20.44 5.72 4.79
C ILE A 33 -20.18 6.96 5.66
N PRO A 34 -18.91 7.36 5.85
CA PRO A 34 -18.61 8.58 6.59
C PRO A 34 -19.22 9.78 5.87
N ALA A 35 -19.89 10.65 6.62
CA ALA A 35 -20.55 11.83 6.05
C ALA A 35 -19.56 12.87 5.48
N THR A 36 -18.27 12.77 5.82
CA THR A 36 -17.23 13.73 5.42
C THR A 36 -15.90 13.02 5.12
N SER A 37 -15.03 13.66 4.34
CA SER A 37 -13.66 13.19 4.06
C SER A 37 -12.70 13.29 5.25
N THR A 38 -13.15 13.88 6.37
CA THR A 38 -12.30 14.20 7.53
C THR A 38 -11.61 12.97 8.14
N ASP A 39 -12.26 11.80 8.07
CA ASP A 39 -11.66 10.55 8.55
C ASP A 39 -10.46 10.13 7.69
N VAL A 40 -10.57 10.28 6.37
CA VAL A 40 -9.51 9.97 5.41
C VAL A 40 -8.35 10.95 5.57
N GLU A 41 -8.64 12.24 5.71
CA GLU A 41 -7.63 13.28 5.97
C GLU A 41 -6.87 13.05 7.28
N ARG A 42 -7.56 12.59 8.33
CA ARG A 42 -6.93 12.21 9.59
C ARG A 42 -5.99 11.02 9.42
N VAL A 43 -6.38 10.01 8.64
CA VAL A 43 -5.51 8.86 8.31
C VAL A 43 -4.27 9.33 7.56
N PHE A 44 -4.40 10.19 6.55
CA PHE A 44 -3.25 10.74 5.81
C PHE A 44 -2.34 11.61 6.67
N SER A 45 -2.92 12.45 7.54
CA SER A 45 -2.17 13.29 8.46
C SER A 45 -1.37 12.46 9.46
N ARG A 46 -1.98 11.40 10.02
CA ARG A 46 -1.28 10.42 10.89
C ARG A 46 -0.25 9.60 10.10
N GLY A 47 -0.55 9.26 8.86
CA GLY A 47 0.36 8.57 7.94
C GLY A 47 1.69 9.34 7.76
N ARG A 48 1.66 10.68 7.80
CA ARG A 48 2.88 11.51 7.77
C ARG A 48 3.85 11.21 8.92
N PHE A 49 3.34 10.81 10.09
CA PHE A 49 4.18 10.39 11.24
C PHE A 49 4.72 8.97 11.10
N LEU A 50 4.03 8.09 10.37
CA LEU A 50 4.49 6.73 10.04
C LEU A 50 5.48 6.72 8.87
N LEU A 51 5.49 7.78 8.06
CA LEU A 51 6.37 8.00 6.92
C LEU A 51 7.37 9.15 7.17
N PRO A 52 8.06 9.27 8.32
CA PRO A 52 9.02 10.35 8.47
C PRO A 52 10.17 10.08 7.50
N TYR A 53 10.42 11.01 6.57
CA TYR A 53 11.61 11.36 5.75
C TYR A 53 12.71 10.33 5.37
N VAL A 54 12.65 9.05 5.76
CA VAL A 54 13.71 8.03 5.59
C VAL A 54 13.37 7.05 4.45
N ARG A 55 12.19 7.17 3.83
CA ARG A 55 11.73 6.26 2.76
C ARG A 55 11.41 6.96 1.45
N ASN A 56 12.41 7.58 0.82
CA ASN A 56 12.29 8.25 -0.48
C ASN A 56 12.05 7.30 -1.68
N ARG A 57 11.79 6.00 -1.45
CA ARG A 57 11.63 4.96 -2.48
C ARG A 57 10.55 3.90 -2.15
N LEU A 58 9.52 4.23 -1.36
CA LEU A 58 8.36 3.35 -1.23
C LEU A 58 7.45 3.48 -2.46
N SER A 59 6.95 2.35 -2.97
CA SER A 59 5.86 2.38 -3.95
C SER A 59 4.55 2.83 -3.28
N ALA A 60 3.56 3.18 -4.10
CA ALA A 60 2.22 3.51 -3.61
C ALA A 60 1.61 2.34 -2.83
N ASP A 61 1.84 1.10 -3.27
CA ASP A 61 1.33 -0.10 -2.63
C ASP A 61 1.97 -0.37 -1.27
N SER A 62 3.30 -0.26 -1.16
CA SER A 62 3.98 -0.41 0.13
C SER A 62 3.56 0.68 1.11
N THR A 63 3.31 1.90 0.62
CA THR A 63 2.80 3.01 1.43
C THR A 63 1.40 2.73 1.94
N ARG A 64 0.49 2.27 1.07
CA ARG A 64 -0.87 1.88 1.43
C ARG A 64 -0.88 0.75 2.45
N ALA A 65 -0.08 -0.31 2.21
CA ALA A 65 0.03 -1.45 3.12
C ALA A 65 0.50 -1.01 4.51
N LEU A 66 1.51 -0.13 4.59
CA LEU A 66 2.02 0.37 5.87
C LEU A 66 0.96 1.19 6.65
N ILE A 67 0.22 2.05 5.96
CA ILE A 67 -0.86 2.84 6.59
C ILE A 67 -1.97 1.93 7.11
N CYS A 68 -2.41 0.97 6.30
CA CYS A 68 -3.43 -0.02 6.69
C CYS A 68 -2.96 -0.84 7.90
N LEU A 69 -1.75 -1.41 7.84
CA LEU A 69 -1.17 -2.20 8.92
C LEU A 69 -1.10 -1.39 10.22
N GLY A 70 -0.63 -0.14 10.15
CA GLY A 70 -0.57 0.75 11.31
C GLY A 70 -1.96 1.05 11.90
N GLN A 71 -2.98 1.32 11.08
CA GLN A 71 -4.33 1.55 11.59
C GLN A 71 -4.97 0.27 12.19
N TRP A 72 -4.80 -0.87 11.53
CA TRP A 72 -5.34 -2.15 12.02
C TRP A 72 -4.68 -2.60 13.33
N SER A 73 -3.37 -2.39 13.48
CA SER A 73 -2.67 -2.61 14.75
C SER A 73 -3.21 -1.71 15.87
N LEU A 74 -3.44 -0.42 15.61
CA LEU A 74 -4.08 0.47 16.60
C LEU A 74 -5.51 0.06 16.98
N MET A 75 -6.23 -0.60 16.07
CA MET A 75 -7.56 -1.15 16.33
C MET A 75 -7.52 -2.52 17.04
N GLY A 76 -6.33 -3.08 17.29
CA GLY A 76 -6.18 -4.41 17.87
C GLY A 76 -6.62 -5.55 16.94
N LEU A 77 -6.68 -5.30 15.63
CA LEU A 77 -7.03 -6.30 14.62
C LEU A 77 -5.84 -7.15 14.20
N ILE A 78 -4.62 -6.75 14.61
CA ILE A 78 -3.37 -7.43 14.29
C ILE A 78 -2.63 -7.66 15.58
N HIS A 79 -2.25 -8.91 15.81
CA HIS A 79 -1.44 -9.30 16.94
C HIS A 79 0.05 -9.21 16.62
N ASP A 80 0.86 -8.82 17.61
CA ASP A 80 2.30 -8.67 17.43
C ASP A 80 2.96 -10.00 17.07
N GLU A 81 2.41 -11.13 17.55
CA GLU A 81 2.85 -12.47 17.19
C GLU A 81 2.74 -12.73 15.68
N ASP A 82 1.66 -12.30 15.04
CA ASP A 82 1.43 -12.48 13.61
C ASP A 82 2.42 -11.64 12.80
N VAL A 83 2.67 -10.40 13.24
CA VAL A 83 3.66 -9.51 12.60
C VAL A 83 5.06 -10.12 12.69
N LEU A 84 5.43 -10.64 13.86
CA LEU A 84 6.73 -11.29 14.08
C LEU A 84 6.87 -12.58 13.28
N ALA A 85 5.79 -13.32 13.06
CA ALA A 85 5.80 -14.52 12.23
C ALA A 85 6.05 -14.16 10.75
N VAL A 86 5.33 -13.15 10.23
CA VAL A 86 5.51 -12.67 8.85
C VAL A 86 6.90 -12.08 8.63
N ALA A 87 7.43 -11.33 9.59
CA ALA A 87 8.77 -10.73 9.49
C ALA A 87 9.92 -11.75 9.42
N LYS A 88 9.67 -13.02 9.76
CA LYS A 88 10.65 -14.12 9.68
C LYS A 88 10.55 -14.92 8.39
N LEU A 89 9.52 -14.67 7.57
CA LEU A 89 9.38 -15.34 6.30
C LEU A 89 10.49 -14.88 5.34
N PRO A 90 10.95 -15.76 4.44
CA PRO A 90 11.85 -15.34 3.36
C PRO A 90 11.17 -14.26 2.52
N GLU A 91 11.98 -13.36 1.96
CA GLU A 91 11.49 -12.36 1.00
C GLU A 91 10.79 -13.08 -0.15
N VAL A 92 9.61 -12.59 -0.50
CA VAL A 92 8.85 -13.11 -1.64
C VAL A 92 9.54 -12.58 -2.89
N GLU A 93 10.02 -13.47 -3.75
CA GLU A 93 10.50 -13.13 -5.08
C GLU A 93 9.33 -12.50 -5.85
N ASP A 94 9.45 -11.22 -6.18
CA ASP A 94 8.48 -10.51 -7.00
C ASP A 94 8.89 -10.66 -8.47
N PRO A 95 8.18 -11.51 -9.25
CA PRO A 95 8.54 -11.77 -10.64
C PRO A 95 8.43 -10.50 -11.51
N GLU A 96 7.65 -9.50 -11.11
CA GLU A 96 7.55 -8.22 -11.82
C GLU A 96 8.79 -7.35 -11.56
N GLN A 97 9.32 -7.37 -10.34
CA GLN A 97 10.54 -6.68 -9.95
C GLN A 97 11.78 -7.32 -10.62
N GLU A 98 11.84 -8.65 -10.68
CA GLU A 98 12.89 -9.38 -11.41
C GLU A 98 12.86 -9.07 -12.91
N ALA A 99 11.68 -9.03 -13.53
CA ALA A 99 11.54 -8.68 -14.94
C ALA A 99 12.04 -7.25 -15.23
N GLU A 100 11.70 -6.28 -14.37
CA GLU A 100 12.23 -4.92 -14.49
C GLU A 100 13.74 -4.83 -14.29
N ASP A 101 14.29 -5.61 -13.35
CA ASP A 101 15.72 -5.60 -13.05
C ASP A 101 16.52 -6.29 -14.17
N ILE A 102 15.98 -7.37 -14.75
CA ILE A 102 16.52 -8.01 -15.95
C ILE A 102 16.49 -7.03 -17.13
N ASP A 103 15.38 -6.33 -17.36
CA ASP A 103 15.26 -5.35 -18.45
C ASP A 103 16.26 -4.20 -18.28
N LYS A 104 16.36 -3.63 -17.06
CA LYS A 104 17.39 -2.62 -16.73
C LYS A 104 18.80 -3.15 -16.98
N GLN A 105 19.11 -4.37 -16.52
CA GLN A 105 20.42 -4.98 -16.69
C GLN A 105 20.78 -5.18 -18.17
N ASN A 106 19.82 -5.63 -18.97
CA ASN A 106 19.96 -5.79 -20.42
C ASN A 106 20.23 -4.44 -21.09
N ILE A 107 19.43 -3.41 -20.78
CA ILE A 107 19.63 -2.04 -21.27
C ILE A 107 21.04 -1.51 -20.92
N TYR A 108 21.51 -1.71 -19.68
CA TYR A 108 22.86 -1.28 -19.29
C TYR A 108 23.95 -2.03 -20.05
N SER A 109 23.75 -3.33 -20.32
CA SER A 109 24.70 -4.14 -21.07
C SER A 109 24.78 -3.74 -22.55
N GLU A 110 23.65 -3.47 -23.19
CA GLU A 110 23.57 -2.97 -24.57
C GLU A 110 24.21 -1.58 -24.70
N LEU A 111 23.87 -0.64 -23.81
CA LEU A 111 24.48 0.70 -23.78
C LEU A 111 25.99 0.65 -23.51
N SER A 112 26.46 -0.34 -22.74
CA SER A 112 27.88 -0.57 -22.50
C SER A 112 28.56 -1.05 -23.79
N GLN A 113 27.99 -2.05 -24.47
CA GLN A 113 28.50 -2.56 -25.74
C GLN A 113 28.55 -1.48 -26.83
N ASP A 114 27.50 -0.65 -26.95
CA ASP A 114 27.46 0.45 -27.92
C ASP A 114 28.51 1.53 -27.64
N LYS A 115 28.82 1.81 -26.37
CA LYS A 115 29.92 2.71 -25.98
C LYS A 115 31.29 2.15 -26.35
N TYR A 116 31.51 0.85 -26.23
CA TYR A 116 32.77 0.21 -26.65
C TYR A 116 32.89 0.12 -28.17
N SER A 117 31.79 -0.18 -28.88
CA SER A 117 31.71 -0.21 -30.35
C SER A 117 31.97 1.18 -30.96
N SER A 118 31.39 2.23 -30.37
CA SER A 118 31.61 3.62 -30.79
C SER A 118 33.02 4.14 -30.48
N ARG A 119 33.70 3.62 -29.44
CA ARG A 119 35.10 3.96 -29.14
C ARG A 119 36.09 3.29 -30.11
N LEU A 120 35.76 2.10 -30.61
CA LEU A 120 36.56 1.41 -31.63
C LEU A 120 36.43 2.07 -33.02
N SER A 121 35.26 2.65 -33.34
CA SER A 121 35.07 3.40 -34.59
C SER A 121 35.64 4.83 -34.57
N LEU A 122 35.92 5.41 -33.39
CA LEU A 122 36.54 6.74 -33.26
C LEU A 122 38.08 6.76 -33.24
N GLY A 123 38.76 5.61 -33.39
CA GLY A 123 40.20 5.56 -33.69
C GLY A 123 41.08 6.45 -32.80
N ILE A 124 40.91 6.42 -31.48
CA ILE A 124 41.85 7.11 -30.58
C ILE A 124 43.11 6.25 -30.48
N ARG A 125 44.15 6.63 -31.24
CA ARG A 125 45.52 6.19 -31.01
C ARG A 125 45.95 6.71 -29.64
N TYR A 126 46.21 5.81 -28.70
CA TYR A 126 47.05 6.16 -27.56
C TYR A 126 48.49 6.26 -28.06
N ASP A 127 49.00 7.49 -28.20
CA ASP A 127 50.44 7.72 -28.18
C ASP A 127 50.91 7.51 -26.73
N ASN A 128 51.72 6.48 -26.53
CA ASN A 128 52.34 6.14 -25.25
C ASN A 128 53.76 6.76 -25.20
N PRO A 129 54.16 7.47 -24.13
CA PRO A 129 55.55 7.91 -23.96
C PRO A 129 56.50 6.74 -23.73
#